data_AF-A0A3P9P7H6-F1
#
_entry.id   AF-A0A3P9P7H6-F1
#
_cell.length_a   1.000
_cell.length_b   1.000
_cell.length_c   1.000
_cell.angle_alpha   90.00
_cell.angle_beta   90.00
_cell.angle_gamma   90.00
#
_symmetry.space_group_name_H-M   'P 1'
#
loop_
_entity.id
_entity.type
_entity.pdbx_description
1 polymer ?
#
loop_
_entity_poly.entity_id
_entity_poly.type
_entity_poly.pdbx_seq_one_letter_code
_entity_poly.pdbx_strand_id
1 'polypeptide(L)'
;MPVSLPKTYSGSGLALERAGIFVALFSRLGITLLWDGGMRVYVRLAPHLRGQVEGLCGNFDGDTENDFTTRQGIVESTPELFGNSWKVSPSCPDVENQDVRDPCALNPHRVTWARKRCAVLTQELFSRCHAEVSFQQYYDWCVFDACGCDSGGDCECLCTAVASYAEECNRRGVYIRWRSQDLCPLQCDEGQLYDPCGPACTPSCPGVQQSPHSQCGVLFCVEGCFCPAGTVRHGNKKMCYLRCNYLQ
;
A
#
# COMPACT_ATOMS: atom_id res chain seq x y z
N MET A 1 13.69 8.73 -20.17
CA MET A 1 13.56 10.03 -19.48
C MET A 1 12.85 9.79 -18.16
N PRO A 2 13.34 10.31 -17.03
CA PRO A 2 12.65 10.18 -15.74
C PRO A 2 11.33 10.96 -15.75
N VAL A 3 10.28 10.39 -15.13
CA VAL A 3 8.96 11.05 -15.00
C VAL A 3 8.97 11.93 -13.76
N SER A 4 8.73 13.23 -13.93
CA SER A 4 8.53 14.17 -12.81
C SER A 4 7.06 14.27 -12.46
N LEU A 5 6.74 14.22 -11.16
CA LEU A 5 5.36 14.31 -10.65
C LEU A 5 5.03 15.76 -10.24
N PRO A 6 3.76 16.21 -10.39
CA PRO A 6 2.64 15.48 -11.01
C PRO A 6 2.76 15.40 -12.54
N LYS A 7 2.19 14.36 -13.15
CA LYS A 7 2.21 14.15 -14.61
C LYS A 7 0.86 13.67 -15.13
N THR A 8 0.32 14.36 -16.12
CA THR A 8 -0.91 13.95 -16.81
C THR A 8 -0.62 13.56 -18.25
N TYR A 9 -1.22 12.46 -18.70
CA TYR A 9 -1.14 11.95 -20.06
C TYR A 9 -2.52 12.07 -20.72
N SER A 10 -2.72 13.17 -21.47
CA SER A 10 -4.03 13.52 -22.04
C SER A 10 -4.61 12.45 -22.97
N GLY A 11 -3.75 11.73 -23.71
CA GLY A 11 -4.17 10.69 -24.66
C GLY A 11 -4.69 9.42 -23.99
N SER A 12 -4.01 8.93 -22.95
CA SER A 12 -4.41 7.74 -22.20
C SER A 12 -5.36 8.04 -21.02
N GLY A 13 -5.58 9.31 -20.69
CA GLY A 13 -6.39 9.72 -19.54
C GLY A 13 -5.76 9.36 -18.20
N LEU A 14 -4.44 9.16 -18.15
CA LEU A 14 -3.72 8.81 -16.93
C LEU A 14 -3.20 10.07 -16.22
N ALA A 15 -3.27 10.08 -14.89
CA ALA A 15 -2.66 11.11 -14.05
C ALA A 15 -1.81 10.44 -12.96
N LEU A 16 -0.59 10.92 -12.76
CA LEU A 16 0.32 10.47 -11.72
C LEU A 16 0.58 11.63 -10.76
N GLU A 17 0.37 11.39 -9.47
CA GLU A 17 0.52 12.39 -8.40
C GLU A 17 1.17 11.75 -7.17
N ARG A 18 1.69 12.57 -6.24
CA ARG A 18 2.11 12.08 -4.92
C ARG A 18 0.94 12.19 -3.96
N ALA A 19 0.67 11.12 -3.20
CA ALA A 19 -0.36 11.08 -2.17
C ALA A 19 0.23 10.40 -0.92
N GLY A 20 0.51 11.18 0.12
CA GLY A 20 1.23 10.69 1.30
C GLY A 20 2.62 10.15 0.91
N ILE A 21 2.93 8.92 1.34
CA ILE A 21 4.16 8.21 0.91
C ILE A 21 4.06 7.59 -0.49
N PHE A 22 2.87 7.56 -1.10
CA PHE A 22 2.63 6.85 -2.33
C PHE A 22 2.81 7.73 -3.58
N VAL A 23 3.22 7.09 -4.66
CA VAL A 23 2.89 7.52 -6.03
C VAL A 23 1.53 6.94 -6.37
N ALA A 24 0.58 7.82 -6.68
CA ALA A 24 -0.76 7.46 -7.09
C ALA A 24 -0.91 7.61 -8.61
N LEU A 25 -1.41 6.57 -9.27
CA LEU A 25 -1.84 6.60 -10.67
C LEU A 25 -3.36 6.52 -10.71
N PHE A 26 -3.97 7.48 -11.40
CA PHE A 26 -5.40 7.55 -11.63
C PHE A 26 -5.69 7.36 -13.12
N SER A 27 -6.71 6.57 -13.42
CA SER A 27 -7.21 6.34 -14.78
C SER A 27 -8.67 6.76 -14.88
N ARG A 28 -9.03 7.37 -16.02
CA ARG A 28 -10.44 7.66 -16.36
C ARG A 28 -11.33 6.42 -16.44
N LEU A 29 -10.74 5.22 -16.53
CA LEU A 29 -11.47 3.95 -16.47
C LEU A 29 -11.98 3.62 -15.06
N GLY A 30 -11.60 4.38 -14.04
CA GLY A 30 -11.94 4.10 -12.64
C GLY A 30 -10.94 3.17 -11.96
N ILE A 31 -9.70 3.11 -12.44
CA ILE A 31 -8.61 2.34 -11.82
C ILE A 31 -7.69 3.32 -11.10
N THR A 32 -7.43 3.06 -9.82
CA THR A 32 -6.45 3.79 -9.01
C THR A 32 -5.40 2.83 -8.51
N LEU A 33 -4.12 3.14 -8.73
CA LEU A 33 -2.98 2.38 -8.20
C LEU A 33 -2.19 3.26 -7.24
N LEU A 34 -1.87 2.73 -6.07
CA LEU A 34 -0.95 3.35 -5.10
C LEU A 34 0.28 2.47 -4.98
N TRP A 35 1.47 3.07 -5.12
CA TRP A 35 2.75 2.38 -4.94
C TRP A 35 3.65 3.21 -4.03
N ASP A 36 4.20 2.59 -2.99
CA ASP A 36 5.04 3.27 -1.99
C ASP A 36 6.50 3.45 -2.41
N GLY A 37 6.88 2.95 -3.58
CA GLY A 37 8.27 2.93 -4.03
C GLY A 37 9.02 1.65 -3.67
N GLY A 38 8.41 0.78 -2.88
CA GLY A 38 8.95 -0.52 -2.45
C GLY A 38 7.98 -1.64 -2.81
N MET A 39 7.59 -2.44 -1.81
CA MET A 39 6.81 -3.67 -2.00
C MET A 39 5.29 -3.49 -1.87
N ARG A 40 4.79 -2.30 -1.51
CA ARG A 40 3.34 -2.09 -1.30
C ARG A 40 2.70 -1.52 -2.56
N VAL A 41 1.80 -2.32 -3.16
CA VAL A 41 0.95 -1.90 -4.26
C VAL A 41 -0.51 -2.11 -3.87
N TYR A 42 -1.32 -1.06 -3.96
CA TYR A 42 -2.76 -1.15 -3.80
C TYR A 42 -3.45 -0.82 -5.11
N VAL A 43 -4.30 -1.73 -5.58
CA VAL A 43 -5.18 -1.51 -6.74
C VAL A 43 -6.60 -1.32 -6.24
N ARG A 44 -7.22 -0.21 -6.63
CA ARG A 44 -8.61 0.13 -6.31
C ARG A 44 -9.37 0.29 -7.60
N LEU A 45 -10.49 -0.42 -7.71
CA LEU A 45 -11.37 -0.41 -8.86
C LEU A 45 -12.68 0.27 -8.52
N ALA A 46 -13.19 1.09 -9.44
CA ALA A 46 -14.52 1.64 -9.35
C ALA A 46 -15.58 0.54 -9.49
N PRO A 47 -16.76 0.66 -8.84
CA PRO A 47 -17.76 -0.41 -8.79
C PRO A 47 -18.28 -0.87 -10.16
N HIS A 48 -18.22 -0.04 -11.20
CA HIS A 48 -18.67 -0.42 -12.54
C HIS A 48 -17.76 -1.43 -13.24
N LEU A 49 -16.55 -1.68 -12.71
CA LEU A 49 -15.62 -2.71 -13.20
C LEU A 49 -15.86 -4.09 -12.57
N ARG A 50 -16.89 -4.23 -11.71
CA ARG A 50 -17.26 -5.50 -11.07
C ARG A 50 -17.50 -6.60 -12.13
N GLY A 51 -16.80 -7.72 -12.03
CA GLY A 51 -16.88 -8.83 -12.99
C GLY A 51 -16.36 -8.50 -14.39
N GLN A 52 -15.59 -7.41 -14.56
CA GLN A 52 -15.03 -6.98 -15.85
C GLN A 52 -13.49 -7.01 -15.86
N VAL A 53 -12.89 -7.61 -14.84
CA VAL A 53 -11.45 -7.77 -14.72
C VAL A 53 -11.10 -9.25 -14.60
N GLU A 54 -9.84 -9.55 -14.86
CA GLU A 54 -9.27 -10.88 -14.72
C GLU A 54 -7.79 -10.72 -14.35
N GLY A 55 -7.22 -11.75 -13.70
CA GLY A 55 -5.82 -11.75 -13.31
C GLY A 55 -5.59 -12.35 -11.93
N LEU A 56 -4.39 -12.12 -11.41
CA LEU A 56 -3.97 -12.62 -10.09
C LEU A 56 -4.78 -12.06 -8.92
N CYS A 57 -5.54 -10.97 -9.13
CA CYS A 57 -6.42 -10.38 -8.12
C CYS A 57 -7.88 -10.83 -8.27
N GLY A 58 -8.14 -11.91 -9.00
CA GLY A 58 -9.48 -12.43 -9.23
C GLY A 58 -10.26 -11.63 -10.29
N ASN A 59 -11.58 -11.80 -10.29
CA ASN A 59 -12.48 -11.20 -11.27
C ASN A 59 -13.32 -10.03 -10.70
N PHE A 60 -13.18 -9.75 -9.40
CA PHE A 60 -13.91 -8.71 -8.68
C PHE A 60 -15.44 -8.84 -8.82
N ASP A 61 -16.00 -10.05 -8.80
CA ASP A 61 -17.45 -10.28 -8.83
C ASP A 61 -18.09 -10.38 -7.43
N GLY A 62 -17.27 -10.54 -6.39
CA GLY A 62 -17.67 -10.67 -4.99
C GLY A 62 -17.80 -12.10 -4.48
N ASP A 63 -17.47 -13.11 -5.30
CA ASP A 63 -17.41 -14.53 -4.97
C ASP A 63 -15.96 -15.02 -4.93
N THR A 64 -15.43 -15.20 -3.73
CA THR A 64 -14.03 -15.61 -3.53
C THR A 64 -13.74 -17.05 -3.94
N GLU A 65 -14.77 -17.89 -4.10
CA GLU A 65 -14.59 -19.31 -4.45
C GLU A 65 -14.15 -19.51 -5.91
N ASN A 66 -14.31 -18.48 -6.75
CA ASN A 66 -13.96 -18.52 -8.16
C ASN A 66 -12.75 -17.66 -8.53
N ASP A 67 -12.11 -16.99 -7.57
CA ASP A 67 -11.02 -16.04 -7.84
C ASP A 67 -9.78 -16.72 -8.45
N PHE A 68 -9.61 -18.03 -8.26
CA PHE A 68 -8.56 -18.83 -8.91
C PHE A 68 -8.93 -19.27 -10.34
N THR A 69 -9.58 -18.38 -11.09
CA THR A 69 -9.89 -18.58 -12.51
C THR A 69 -8.68 -18.26 -13.40
N THR A 70 -8.25 -19.23 -14.20
CA THR A 70 -7.14 -19.12 -15.16
C THR A 70 -7.51 -18.27 -16.38
N ARG A 71 -6.50 -17.91 -17.21
CA ARG A 71 -6.72 -17.25 -18.52
C ARG A 71 -7.65 -18.01 -19.47
N GLN A 72 -7.81 -19.32 -19.26
CA GLN A 72 -8.68 -20.19 -20.06
C GLN A 72 -10.10 -20.31 -19.48
N GLY A 73 -10.40 -19.61 -18.39
CA GLY A 73 -11.71 -19.66 -17.73
C GLY A 73 -11.93 -20.91 -16.86
N ILE A 74 -10.85 -21.60 -16.48
CA ILE A 74 -10.89 -22.80 -15.62
C ILE A 74 -10.58 -22.39 -14.19
N VAL A 75 -11.41 -22.81 -13.23
CA VAL A 75 -11.17 -22.61 -11.79
C VAL A 75 -10.21 -23.68 -11.29
N GLU A 76 -9.07 -23.25 -10.76
CA GLU A 76 -8.04 -24.14 -10.20
C GLU A 76 -8.17 -24.26 -8.68
N SER A 77 -7.74 -25.41 -8.14
CA SER A 77 -7.81 -25.67 -6.70
C SER A 77 -6.60 -25.19 -5.90
N THR A 78 -5.50 -24.84 -6.58
CA THR A 78 -4.27 -24.38 -5.90
C THR A 78 -3.76 -23.05 -6.45
N PRO A 79 -3.17 -22.20 -5.58
CA PRO A 79 -2.61 -20.91 -6.00
C PRO A 79 -1.50 -21.03 -7.06
N GLU A 80 -0.74 -22.12 -7.06
CA GLU A 80 0.38 -22.34 -7.98
C GLU A 80 -0.10 -22.59 -9.41
N LEU A 81 -1.09 -23.47 -9.58
CA LEU A 81 -1.71 -23.73 -10.89
C LEU A 81 -2.36 -22.46 -11.44
N PHE A 82 -3.12 -21.76 -10.58
CA PHE A 82 -3.70 -20.47 -10.91
C PHE A 82 -2.64 -19.44 -11.31
N GLY A 83 -1.61 -19.23 -10.49
CA GLY A 83 -0.58 -18.23 -10.69
C GLY A 83 0.26 -18.46 -11.94
N ASN A 84 0.65 -19.71 -12.20
CA ASN A 84 1.40 -20.10 -13.41
C ASN A 84 0.60 -19.82 -14.69
N SER A 85 -0.73 -19.93 -14.65
CA SER A 85 -1.59 -19.60 -15.81
C SER A 85 -1.53 -18.12 -16.21
N TRP A 86 -1.17 -17.24 -15.28
CA TRP A 86 -1.14 -15.79 -15.48
C TRP A 86 0.23 -15.25 -15.91
N LYS A 87 1.25 -16.10 -16.10
CA LYS A 87 2.57 -15.66 -16.58
C LYS A 87 2.49 -14.87 -17.89
N VAL A 88 3.28 -13.80 -17.99
CA VAL A 88 3.30 -12.92 -19.17
C VAL A 88 4.18 -13.51 -20.27
N SER A 89 5.36 -14.02 -19.90
CA SER A 89 6.25 -14.69 -20.85
C SER A 89 6.09 -16.21 -20.74
N PRO A 90 5.86 -16.92 -21.86
CA PRO A 90 5.80 -18.37 -21.85
C PRO A 90 7.15 -19.01 -21.51
N SER A 91 8.26 -18.26 -21.63
CA SER A 91 9.61 -18.73 -21.28
C SER A 91 9.89 -18.75 -19.78
N CYS A 92 9.02 -18.14 -18.96
CA CYS A 92 9.15 -18.21 -17.51
C CYS A 92 8.83 -19.64 -17.05
N PRO A 93 9.67 -20.23 -16.18
CA PRO A 93 9.40 -21.55 -15.61
C PRO A 93 8.13 -21.49 -14.76
N ASP A 94 7.44 -22.62 -14.67
CA ASP A 94 6.35 -22.78 -13.73
C ASP A 94 6.93 -22.93 -12.31
N VAL A 95 6.23 -22.40 -11.32
CA VAL A 95 6.51 -22.65 -9.90
C VAL A 95 5.87 -24.00 -9.53
N GLU A 96 6.67 -24.94 -9.05
CA GLU A 96 6.17 -26.23 -8.59
C GLU A 96 5.88 -26.19 -7.08
N ASN A 97 4.94 -27.02 -6.59
CA ASN A 97 4.57 -27.06 -5.16
C ASN A 97 5.76 -27.31 -4.22
N GLN A 98 6.85 -27.92 -4.71
CA GLN A 98 8.05 -28.20 -3.91
C GLN A 98 9.00 -27.01 -3.80
N ASP A 99 8.79 -25.97 -4.60
CA ASP A 99 9.59 -24.75 -4.64
C ASP A 99 9.14 -23.73 -3.59
N VAL A 100 7.88 -23.81 -3.12
CA VAL A 100 7.34 -22.96 -2.04
C VAL A 100 7.71 -23.53 -0.67
N ARG A 101 9.01 -23.53 -0.37
CA ARG A 101 9.50 -23.94 0.96
C ARG A 101 9.29 -22.81 1.96
N ASP A 102 8.85 -23.15 3.16
CA ASP A 102 8.76 -22.20 4.28
C ASP A 102 10.12 -21.50 4.50
N PRO A 103 10.21 -20.18 4.30
CA PRO A 103 11.44 -19.42 4.52
C PRO A 103 11.97 -19.54 5.93
N CYS A 104 11.10 -19.72 6.93
CA CYS A 104 11.53 -19.93 8.31
C CYS A 104 12.18 -21.30 8.54
N ALA A 105 11.82 -22.32 7.75
CA ALA A 105 12.49 -23.62 7.76
C ALA A 105 13.85 -23.56 7.06
N LEU A 106 13.97 -22.76 5.99
CA LEU A 106 15.23 -22.52 5.29
C LEU A 106 16.19 -21.64 6.09
N ASN A 107 15.65 -20.65 6.82
CA ASN A 107 16.40 -19.67 7.60
C ASN A 107 16.06 -19.75 9.11
N PRO A 108 16.34 -20.89 9.78
CA PRO A 108 15.92 -21.10 11.17
C PRO A 108 16.54 -20.10 12.15
N HIS A 109 17.72 -19.57 11.84
CA HIS A 109 18.39 -18.56 12.64
C HIS A 109 17.63 -17.22 12.70
N ARG A 110 16.74 -16.94 11.73
CA ARG A 110 15.93 -15.71 11.69
C ARG A 110 14.64 -15.80 12.49
N VAL A 111 14.13 -17.00 12.76
CA VAL A 111 12.79 -17.23 13.34
C VAL A 111 12.57 -16.47 14.64
N THR A 112 13.56 -16.51 15.55
CA THR A 112 13.47 -15.80 16.84
C THR A 112 13.36 -14.29 16.66
N TRP A 113 14.12 -13.72 15.73
CA TRP A 113 14.06 -12.28 15.41
C TRP A 113 12.73 -11.92 14.74
N ALA A 114 12.30 -12.71 13.75
CA ALA A 114 11.05 -12.52 13.02
C ALA A 114 9.84 -12.51 13.97
N ARG A 115 9.69 -13.55 14.79
CA ARG A 115 8.62 -13.64 15.80
C ARG A 115 8.65 -12.46 16.76
N LYS A 116 9.83 -12.09 17.29
CA LYS A 116 9.97 -10.97 18.22
C LYS A 116 9.54 -9.64 17.60
N ARG A 117 9.89 -9.40 16.33
CA ARG A 117 9.56 -8.15 15.64
C ARG A 117 8.10 -8.11 15.20
N CYS A 118 7.56 -9.21 14.70
CA CYS A 118 6.16 -9.34 14.28
C CYS A 118 5.17 -9.34 15.45
N ALA A 119 5.63 -9.66 16.67
CA ALA A 119 4.80 -9.64 17.88
C ALA A 119 4.14 -8.28 18.16
N VAL A 120 4.60 -7.18 17.55
CA VAL A 120 3.89 -5.90 17.66
C VAL A 120 2.43 -5.99 17.22
N LEU A 121 2.11 -6.84 16.25
CA LEU A 121 0.74 -7.03 15.74
C LEU A 121 -0.18 -7.63 16.81
N THR A 122 0.36 -8.32 17.81
CA THR A 122 -0.40 -8.95 18.90
C THR A 122 -0.45 -8.09 20.17
N GLN A 123 0.19 -6.92 20.17
CA GLN A 123 0.37 -6.08 21.35
C GLN A 123 -0.68 -4.97 21.44
N GLU A 124 -0.65 -4.25 22.56
CA GLU A 124 -1.57 -3.16 22.88
C GLU A 124 -1.63 -2.07 21.79
N LEU A 125 -0.52 -1.83 21.07
CA LEU A 125 -0.48 -0.87 19.97
C LEU A 125 -1.59 -1.10 18.93
N PHE A 126 -1.92 -2.38 18.69
CA PHE A 126 -2.94 -2.79 17.72
C PHE A 126 -4.24 -3.31 18.36
N SER A 127 -4.38 -3.26 19.70
CA SER A 127 -5.51 -3.84 20.44
C SER A 127 -6.87 -3.38 19.93
N ARG A 128 -6.98 -2.09 19.57
CA ARG A 128 -8.22 -1.49 19.03
C ARG A 128 -8.65 -2.08 17.69
N CYS A 129 -7.72 -2.63 16.90
CA CYS A 129 -8.02 -3.22 15.62
C CYS A 129 -8.32 -4.72 15.72
N HIS A 130 -7.88 -5.40 16.79
CA HIS A 130 -8.10 -6.86 16.96
C HIS A 130 -9.57 -7.25 16.94
N ALA A 131 -10.48 -6.34 17.33
CA ALA A 131 -11.93 -6.57 17.27
C ALA A 131 -12.50 -6.49 15.84
N GLU A 132 -11.83 -5.77 14.94
CA GLU A 132 -12.29 -5.51 13.57
C GLU A 132 -11.61 -6.42 12.54
N VAL A 133 -10.36 -6.80 12.81
CA VAL A 133 -9.49 -7.59 11.94
C VAL A 133 -8.71 -8.57 12.80
N SER A 134 -8.75 -9.87 12.46
CA SER A 134 -7.95 -10.87 13.16
C SER A 134 -6.47 -10.70 12.82
N PHE A 135 -5.61 -10.55 13.83
CA PHE A 135 -4.18 -10.36 13.61
C PHE A 135 -3.45 -11.66 13.23
N GLN A 136 -4.01 -12.84 13.49
CA GLN A 136 -3.27 -14.11 13.45
C GLN A 136 -2.64 -14.36 12.07
N GLN A 137 -3.43 -14.21 11.01
CA GLN A 137 -2.94 -14.41 9.64
C GLN A 137 -1.84 -13.40 9.25
N TYR A 138 -2.01 -12.12 9.64
CA TYR A 138 -1.01 -11.09 9.39
C TYR A 138 0.28 -11.29 10.19
N TYR A 139 0.18 -11.83 11.41
CA TYR A 139 1.33 -12.23 12.20
C TYR A 139 2.09 -13.37 11.53
N ASP A 140 1.38 -14.39 11.03
CA ASP A 140 1.99 -15.53 10.35
C ASP A 140 2.67 -15.10 9.04
N TRP A 141 2.02 -14.25 8.23
CA TRP A 141 2.63 -13.63 7.04
C TRP A 141 3.84 -12.77 7.38
N CYS A 142 3.77 -11.95 8.43
CA CYS A 142 4.90 -11.14 8.87
C CYS A 142 6.11 -12.02 9.22
N VAL A 143 5.88 -13.13 9.95
CA VAL A 143 6.96 -14.05 10.31
C VAL A 143 7.55 -14.73 9.07
N PHE A 144 6.70 -15.17 8.14
CA PHE A 144 7.11 -15.75 6.86
C PHE A 144 8.00 -14.78 6.06
N ASP A 145 7.55 -13.55 5.84
CA ASP A 145 8.27 -12.52 5.09
C ASP A 145 9.59 -12.13 5.78
N ALA A 146 9.57 -11.96 7.11
CA ALA A 146 10.74 -11.59 7.90
C ALA A 146 11.82 -12.70 7.98
N CYS A 147 11.43 -13.96 7.78
CA CYS A 147 12.37 -15.08 7.61
C CYS A 147 12.94 -15.15 6.19
N GLY A 148 12.18 -14.73 5.17
CA GLY A 148 12.57 -14.78 3.76
C GLY A 148 13.50 -13.66 3.29
N CYS A 149 13.50 -12.52 3.98
CA CYS A 149 14.40 -11.41 3.65
C CYS A 149 15.75 -11.60 4.36
N ASP A 150 16.69 -12.26 3.69
CA ASP A 150 18.02 -12.67 4.21
C ASP A 150 19.21 -11.94 3.57
N SER A 151 18.96 -11.19 2.49
CA SER A 151 19.99 -10.61 1.63
C SER A 151 20.27 -9.12 1.91
N GLY A 152 19.84 -8.63 3.08
CA GLY A 152 19.85 -7.21 3.46
C GLY A 152 18.56 -6.50 3.06
N GLY A 153 18.09 -5.56 3.89
CA GLY A 153 16.77 -4.94 3.73
C GLY A 153 15.67 -5.59 4.57
N ASP A 154 16.01 -6.43 5.55
CA ASP A 154 15.05 -7.16 6.41
C ASP A 154 14.02 -6.27 7.11
N CYS A 155 14.40 -5.03 7.38
CA CYS A 155 13.49 -4.02 7.91
C CYS A 155 12.39 -3.66 6.91
N GLU A 156 12.65 -3.65 5.60
CA GLU A 156 11.66 -3.31 4.57
C GLU A 156 10.53 -4.34 4.50
N CYS A 157 10.85 -5.65 4.54
CA CYS A 157 9.85 -6.71 4.52
C CYS A 157 8.99 -6.72 5.79
N LEU A 158 9.64 -6.59 6.96
CA LEU A 158 8.95 -6.43 8.24
C LEU A 158 8.00 -5.21 8.21
N CYS A 159 8.49 -4.06 7.75
CA CYS A 159 7.69 -2.84 7.72
C CYS A 159 6.55 -2.92 6.72
N THR A 160 6.75 -3.62 5.60
CA THR A 160 5.69 -3.91 4.63
C THR A 160 4.61 -4.77 5.26
N ALA A 161 4.98 -5.87 5.94
CA ALA A 161 4.01 -6.75 6.59
C ALA A 161 3.21 -6.05 7.70
N VAL A 162 3.88 -5.26 8.55
CA VAL A 162 3.20 -4.46 9.60
C VAL A 162 2.29 -3.40 8.99
N ALA A 163 2.74 -2.73 7.93
CA ALA A 163 1.94 -1.73 7.23
C ALA A 163 0.70 -2.33 6.54
N SER A 164 0.76 -3.58 6.08
CA SER A 164 -0.40 -4.29 5.51
C SER A 164 -1.51 -4.50 6.54
N TYR A 165 -1.16 -4.89 7.78
CA TYR A 165 -2.15 -4.98 8.85
C TYR A 165 -2.70 -3.62 9.24
N ALA A 166 -1.84 -2.61 9.35
CA ALA A 166 -2.26 -1.24 9.64
C ALA A 166 -3.20 -0.67 8.56
N GLU A 167 -2.98 -0.97 7.28
CA GLU A 167 -3.89 -0.57 6.20
C GLU A 167 -5.26 -1.27 6.32
N GLU A 168 -5.31 -2.55 6.68
CA GLU A 168 -6.61 -3.21 6.88
C GLU A 168 -7.37 -2.62 8.09
N CYS A 169 -6.66 -2.27 9.17
CA CYS A 169 -7.23 -1.50 10.28
C CYS A 169 -7.78 -0.14 9.81
N ASN A 170 -7.03 0.59 8.98
CA ASN A 170 -7.47 1.86 8.40
C ASN A 170 -8.76 1.68 7.58
N ARG A 171 -8.90 0.59 6.81
CA ARG A 171 -10.12 0.29 6.05
C ARG A 171 -11.34 0.03 6.93
N ARG A 172 -11.13 -0.40 8.17
CA ARG A 172 -12.17 -0.52 9.22
C ARG A 172 -12.37 0.76 10.03
N GLY A 173 -11.68 1.86 9.68
CA GLY A 173 -11.79 3.14 10.38
C GLY A 173 -10.95 3.23 11.66
N VAL A 174 -10.03 2.29 11.89
CA VAL A 174 -9.16 2.25 13.08
C VAL A 174 -7.76 2.73 12.70
N TYR A 175 -7.51 4.03 12.86
CA TYR A 175 -6.26 4.67 12.44
C TYR A 175 -5.20 4.61 13.55
N ILE A 176 -4.24 3.70 13.42
CA ILE A 176 -3.22 3.42 14.44
C ILE A 176 -1.90 4.08 14.05
N ARG A 177 -1.35 4.92 14.93
CA ARG A 177 -0.01 5.51 14.75
C ARG A 177 1.07 4.48 15.13
N TRP A 178 1.38 3.58 14.21
CA TRP A 178 2.21 2.41 14.51
C TRP A 178 3.71 2.63 14.31
N ARG A 179 4.11 3.61 13.49
CA ARG A 179 5.53 3.93 13.25
C ARG A 179 6.17 4.66 14.42
N SER A 180 7.42 4.31 14.73
CA SER A 180 8.25 4.94 15.75
C SER A 180 9.73 4.91 15.35
N GLN A 181 10.61 5.51 16.16
CA GLN A 181 12.06 5.44 15.92
C GLN A 181 12.59 4.00 15.97
N ASP A 182 11.96 3.13 16.77
CA ASP A 182 12.37 1.74 16.95
C ASP A 182 11.60 0.73 16.06
N LEU A 183 10.53 1.20 15.42
CA LEU A 183 9.66 0.41 14.56
C LEU A 183 9.31 1.19 13.28
N CYS A 184 9.99 0.84 12.18
CA CYS A 184 9.68 1.34 10.84
C CYS A 184 9.62 2.87 10.74
N PRO A 185 10.69 3.58 11.14
CA PRO A 185 10.69 5.02 11.20
C PRO A 185 10.35 5.64 9.85
N LEU A 186 9.47 6.64 9.87
CA LEU A 186 9.16 7.49 8.74
C LEU A 186 9.61 8.91 9.09
N GLN A 187 10.58 9.42 8.34
CA GLN A 187 11.05 10.78 8.51
C GLN A 187 10.09 11.75 7.82
N CYS A 188 9.47 12.63 8.61
CA CYS A 188 8.69 13.75 8.11
C CYS A 188 9.53 15.03 8.16
N ASP A 189 9.67 15.69 7.02
CA ASP A 189 10.46 16.91 6.88
C ASP A 189 9.64 18.17 7.18
N GLU A 190 10.33 19.28 7.44
CA GLU A 190 9.80 20.65 7.33
C GLU A 190 8.49 20.92 8.10
N GLY A 191 8.36 20.35 9.30
CA GLY A 191 7.24 20.59 10.21
C GLY A 191 5.99 19.74 9.95
N GLN A 192 6.08 18.78 9.02
CA GLN A 192 5.04 17.79 8.82
C GLN A 192 5.04 16.75 9.95
N LEU A 193 3.87 16.16 10.21
CA LEU A 193 3.70 15.07 11.15
C LEU A 193 3.23 13.83 10.41
N TYR A 194 3.71 12.67 10.84
CA TYR A 194 3.20 11.38 10.39
C TYR A 194 1.69 11.31 10.65
N ASP A 195 0.92 10.76 9.73
CA ASP A 195 -0.47 10.38 9.92
C ASP A 195 -0.72 9.03 9.22
N PRO A 196 -1.26 8.01 9.93
CA PRO A 196 -1.62 6.74 9.31
C PRO A 196 -2.76 6.88 8.27
N CYS A 197 -3.55 7.96 8.33
CA CYS A 197 -4.70 8.18 7.45
C CYS A 197 -4.91 9.70 7.25
N GLY A 198 -4.01 10.33 6.48
CA GLY A 198 -4.10 11.75 6.15
C GLY A 198 -4.74 12.01 4.78
N PRO A 199 -5.00 13.30 4.45
CA PRO A 199 -5.68 13.67 3.21
C PRO A 199 -4.82 13.35 1.99
N ALA A 200 -5.37 12.61 1.03
CA ALA A 200 -4.66 12.28 -0.21
C ALA A 200 -4.37 13.52 -1.08
N CYS A 201 -5.31 14.47 -1.11
CA CYS A 201 -5.10 15.77 -1.74
C CYS A 201 -4.38 16.71 -0.78
N THR A 202 -3.24 17.28 -1.19
CA THR A 202 -2.54 18.27 -0.36
C THR A 202 -3.36 19.58 -0.32
N PRO A 203 -3.84 20.03 0.85
CA PRO A 203 -4.46 21.34 0.96
C PRO A 203 -3.41 22.42 0.68
N SER A 204 -3.70 23.29 -0.28
CA SER A 204 -2.86 24.41 -0.69
C SER A 204 -3.55 25.73 -0.37
N CYS A 205 -2.76 26.81 -0.37
CA CYS A 205 -3.30 28.15 -0.13
C CYS A 205 -4.38 28.57 -1.14
N PRO A 206 -5.40 29.36 -0.72
CA PRO A 206 -6.32 30.00 -1.65
C PRO A 206 -5.54 30.78 -2.71
N GLY A 207 -5.84 30.55 -4.00
CA GLY A 207 -5.11 31.16 -5.13
C GLY A 207 -3.99 30.29 -5.72
N VAL A 208 -3.51 29.26 -5.01
CA VAL A 208 -2.76 28.17 -5.64
C VAL A 208 -3.79 27.24 -6.25
N GLN A 209 -3.97 27.32 -7.57
CA GLN A 209 -4.83 26.37 -8.27
C GLN A 209 -4.29 24.96 -8.01
N GLN A 210 -5.05 24.17 -7.24
CA GLN A 210 -4.94 22.73 -7.35
C GLN A 210 -5.15 22.39 -8.82
N SER A 211 -4.36 21.45 -9.35
CA SER A 211 -4.56 20.99 -10.71
C SER A 211 -6.05 20.70 -10.89
N PRO A 212 -6.76 21.36 -11.82
CA PRO A 212 -8.19 21.10 -12.05
C PRO A 212 -8.46 19.66 -12.52
N HIS A 213 -7.40 18.86 -12.68
CA HIS A 213 -7.39 17.45 -13.03
C HIS A 213 -6.92 16.54 -11.88
N SER A 214 -6.79 17.04 -10.64
CA SER A 214 -6.39 16.19 -9.52
C SER A 214 -7.50 15.18 -9.22
N GLN A 215 -7.13 13.90 -9.21
CA GLN A 215 -8.06 12.80 -8.98
C GLN A 215 -7.90 12.22 -7.56
N CYS A 216 -7.04 12.81 -6.73
CA CYS A 216 -6.79 12.40 -5.35
C CYS A 216 -8.04 12.35 -4.46
N GLY A 217 -9.11 13.07 -4.80
CA GLY A 217 -10.37 13.07 -4.04
C GLY A 217 -11.11 11.74 -4.02
N VAL A 218 -10.77 10.80 -4.92
CA VAL A 218 -11.30 9.43 -4.90
C VAL A 218 -10.72 8.58 -3.77
N LEU A 219 -9.59 9.03 -3.18
CA LEU A 219 -8.95 8.36 -2.06
C LEU A 219 -9.49 8.97 -0.76
N PHE A 220 -10.01 8.12 0.12
CA PHE A 220 -10.50 8.55 1.43
C PHE A 220 -9.36 9.14 2.27
N CYS A 221 -8.29 8.38 2.46
CA CYS A 221 -7.05 8.82 3.08
C CYS A 221 -5.88 7.95 2.63
N VAL A 222 -4.67 8.39 2.95
CA VAL A 222 -3.42 7.65 2.71
C VAL A 222 -2.44 7.86 3.85
N GLU A 223 -1.60 6.86 4.12
CA GLU A 223 -0.48 6.98 5.05
C GLU A 223 0.56 8.00 4.54
N GLY A 224 1.08 8.87 5.41
CA GLY A 224 2.05 9.87 4.99
C GLY A 224 2.46 10.89 6.03
N CYS A 225 3.17 11.92 5.56
CA CYS A 225 3.53 13.10 6.31
C CYS A 225 2.67 14.27 5.86
N PHE A 226 1.98 14.91 6.79
CA PHE A 226 1.02 15.98 6.50
C PHE A 226 1.24 17.18 7.40
N CYS A 227 0.80 18.35 6.92
CA CYS A 227 0.82 19.55 7.74
C CYS A 227 -0.21 19.45 8.88
N PRO A 228 0.16 19.83 10.12
CA PRO A 228 -0.77 19.87 11.25
C PRO A 228 -2.01 20.72 10.96
N ALA A 229 -3.09 20.45 11.69
CA ALA A 229 -4.33 21.22 11.59
C ALA A 229 -4.07 22.74 11.74
N GLY A 230 -4.63 23.54 10.82
CA GLY A 230 -4.41 24.99 10.78
C GLY A 230 -3.18 25.44 10.01
N THR A 231 -2.39 24.50 9.46
CA THR A 231 -1.25 24.80 8.60
C THR A 231 -1.40 24.22 7.19
N VAL A 232 -0.75 24.83 6.19
CA VAL A 232 -0.80 24.38 4.79
C VAL A 232 0.58 24.44 4.14
N ARG A 233 0.75 23.66 3.07
CA ARG A 233 1.97 23.69 2.26
C ARG A 233 1.94 24.86 1.28
N HIS A 234 3.02 25.64 1.20
CA HIS A 234 3.14 26.74 0.26
C HIS A 234 3.87 26.31 -1.03
N GLY A 235 3.13 26.11 -2.11
CA GLY A 235 3.67 25.73 -3.43
C GLY A 235 4.49 24.43 -3.38
N ASN A 236 5.72 24.48 -3.92
CA ASN A 236 6.68 23.37 -3.91
C ASN A 236 7.61 23.36 -2.68
N LYS A 237 7.47 24.31 -1.73
CA LYS A 237 8.24 24.28 -0.47
C LYS A 237 7.62 23.23 0.45
N LYS A 238 8.41 22.42 1.14
CA LYS A 238 7.86 21.35 2.01
C LYS A 238 7.45 21.86 3.41
N MET A 239 7.66 23.14 3.71
CA MET A 239 7.38 23.74 5.02
C MET A 239 5.91 24.08 5.25
N CYS A 240 5.40 23.77 6.45
CA CYS A 240 4.03 24.05 6.87
C CYS A 240 3.91 25.46 7.48
N TYR A 241 2.94 26.25 7.01
CA TYR A 241 2.72 27.64 7.45
C TYR A 241 1.35 27.80 8.13
N LEU A 242 1.30 28.56 9.23
CA LEU A 242 0.07 28.95 9.94
C LEU A 242 -0.77 29.91 9.09
N ARG A 243 -1.66 29.36 8.26
CA ARG A 243 -2.54 30.09 7.32
C ARG A 243 -1.78 30.91 6.26
N CYS A 244 -2.42 31.11 5.12
CA CYS A 244 -1.83 31.78 3.95
C CYS A 244 -1.62 33.30 4.12
N ASN A 245 -1.80 33.82 5.33
CA ASN A 245 -1.86 35.25 5.63
C ASN A 245 -0.50 35.84 6.06
N TYR A 246 0.60 35.08 6.03
CA TYR A 246 1.95 35.62 6.27
C TYR A 246 2.71 35.88 4.97
N LEU A 247 2.03 36.49 4.00
CA LEU A 247 2.63 36.99 2.76
C LEU A 247 2.17 38.44 2.50
N GLN A 248 2.60 39.33 3.39
CA GLN A 248 3.04 40.67 3.00
C GLN A 248 4.57 40.64 2.93
#